data_AF-A0A954Z634-F1
#
_entry.id   AF-A0A954Z634-F1
#
_cell.length_a   1.000
_cell.length_b   1.000
_cell.length_c   1.000
_cell.angle_alpha   90.00
_cell.angle_beta   90.00
_cell.angle_gamma   90.00
#
_symmetry.space_group_name_H-M   'P 1'
#
loop_
_entity.id
_entity.type
_entity.pdbx_description
1 polymer ?
#
loop_
_entity_poly.entity_id
_entity_poly.type
_entity_poly.pdbx_seq_one_letter_code
_entity_poly.pdbx_strand_id
1 'polypeptide(L)'
;MLDILIIAPHPDDAELGMGGAILGFLAQGLQVGILDLTTGEPTPHGSLETRAAETAAASKILGIAWRKNLGLPNRSLEPTLEARAALAGVIRQEKPRWLFAPYWVDAHPDHLAATQLVEAARFWAKLTKTDLPGEPHHPQRIYNYYCVHLKMAPQPAFVLDISDHWERKIAAISAYQSQFVTGRPQEPPTFLDQL
;
A
#
# COMPACT_ATOMS: atom_id res chain seq x y z
N MET A 1 8.13 -15.01 -6.24
CA MET A 1 8.25 -13.91 -7.22
C MET A 1 6.88 -13.32 -7.43
N LEU A 2 6.76 -12.00 -7.36
CA LEU A 2 5.50 -11.28 -7.52
C LEU A 2 5.39 -10.73 -8.95
N ASP A 3 4.18 -10.66 -9.49
CA ASP A 3 3.90 -9.83 -10.66
C ASP A 3 3.78 -8.37 -10.23
N ILE A 4 3.14 -8.13 -9.08
CA ILE A 4 2.82 -6.80 -8.59
C ILE A 4 3.20 -6.70 -7.11
N LEU A 5 3.94 -5.65 -6.77
CA LEU A 5 4.15 -5.22 -5.39
C LEU A 5 3.52 -3.84 -5.18
N ILE A 6 2.51 -3.77 -4.32
CA ILE A 6 1.94 -2.52 -3.83
C ILE A 6 2.73 -2.11 -2.60
N ILE A 7 3.28 -0.90 -2.60
CA ILE A 7 3.90 -0.30 -1.42
C ILE A 7 2.93 0.72 -0.85
N ALA A 8 2.52 0.48 0.39
CA ALA A 8 1.59 1.33 1.13
C ALA A 8 2.31 1.99 2.33
N PRO A 9 2.16 3.30 2.58
CA PRO A 9 2.71 3.94 3.78
C PRO A 9 2.19 3.30 5.06
N HIS A 10 0.88 3.06 5.14
CA HIS A 10 0.21 2.44 6.27
C HIS A 10 -0.71 1.29 5.81
N PRO A 11 -0.95 0.28 6.66
CA PRO A 11 -2.02 -0.68 6.41
C PRO A 11 -3.35 0.05 6.26
N ASP A 12 -4.19 -0.28 5.28
CA ASP A 12 -5.41 0.41 4.79
C ASP A 12 -5.24 1.26 3.52
N ASP A 13 -4.06 1.82 3.24
CA ASP A 13 -3.84 2.67 2.06
C ASP A 13 -3.98 1.88 0.75
N ALA A 14 -3.51 0.63 0.73
CA ALA A 14 -3.61 -0.25 -0.44
C ALA A 14 -5.07 -0.66 -0.69
N GLU A 15 -5.83 -0.94 0.36
CA GLU A 15 -7.25 -1.27 0.31
C GLU A 15 -8.08 -0.09 -0.22
N LEU A 16 -7.86 1.10 0.34
CA LEU A 16 -8.54 2.34 -0.06
C LEU A 16 -8.25 2.69 -1.51
N GLY A 17 -6.98 2.82 -1.86
CA GLY A 17 -6.57 3.29 -3.18
C GLY A 17 -6.75 2.24 -4.28
N MET A 18 -6.56 0.96 -3.96
CA MET A 18 -6.42 -0.09 -4.97
C MET A 18 -7.10 -1.42 -4.66
N GLY A 19 -7.89 -1.56 -3.59
CA GLY A 19 -8.48 -2.86 -3.22
C GLY A 19 -9.24 -3.53 -4.38
N GLY A 20 -9.99 -2.77 -5.17
CA GLY A 20 -10.68 -3.27 -6.37
C GLY A 20 -9.72 -3.71 -7.49
N ALA A 21 -8.64 -2.94 -7.72
CA ALA A 21 -7.62 -3.28 -8.71
C ALA A 21 -6.82 -4.52 -8.30
N ILE A 22 -6.47 -4.64 -7.01
CA ILE A 22 -5.83 -5.83 -6.43
C ILE A 22 -6.67 -7.07 -6.71
N LEU A 23 -7.98 -7.00 -6.43
CA LEU A 23 -8.92 -8.10 -6.73
C LEU A 23 -8.96 -8.43 -8.23
N GLY A 24 -8.98 -7.42 -9.09
CA GLY A 24 -8.95 -7.61 -10.55
C GLY A 24 -7.66 -8.26 -11.05
N PHE A 25 -6.51 -7.89 -10.48
CA PHE A 25 -5.22 -8.53 -10.80
C PHE A 25 -5.16 -9.98 -10.32
N LEU A 26 -5.67 -10.26 -9.12
CA LEU A 26 -5.77 -11.63 -8.60
C LEU A 26 -6.71 -12.48 -9.46
N ALA A 27 -7.84 -11.94 -9.91
CA ALA A 27 -8.77 -12.63 -10.82
C ALA A 27 -8.14 -12.98 -12.17
N GLN A 28 -7.15 -12.20 -12.62
CA GLN A 28 -6.34 -12.49 -13.81
C GLN A 28 -5.21 -13.50 -13.55
N GLY A 29 -5.09 -14.03 -12.32
CA GLY A 29 -4.06 -14.98 -11.94
C GLY A 29 -2.69 -14.37 -11.65
N LEU A 30 -2.60 -13.04 -11.50
CA LEU A 30 -1.34 -12.37 -11.16
C LEU A 30 -0.99 -12.57 -9.69
N GLN A 31 0.30 -12.72 -9.41
CA GLN A 31 0.81 -12.79 -8.03
C GLN A 31 0.96 -11.38 -7.47
N VAL A 32 0.07 -11.00 -6.55
CA VAL A 32 0.00 -9.67 -5.95
C VAL A 32 0.46 -9.72 -4.50
N GLY A 33 1.36 -8.81 -4.12
CA GLY A 33 1.80 -8.63 -2.73
C GLY A 33 1.65 -7.18 -2.27
N ILE A 34 1.46 -6.99 -0.95
CA ILE A 34 1.42 -5.68 -0.30
C ILE A 34 2.59 -5.56 0.68
N LEU A 35 3.33 -4.47 0.61
CA LEU A 35 4.32 -4.10 1.61
C LEU A 35 3.87 -2.80 2.28
N ASP A 36 3.46 -2.89 3.54
CA ASP A 36 3.21 -1.73 4.36
C ASP A 36 4.57 -1.19 4.87
N LEU A 37 4.85 0.09 4.72
CA LEU A 37 6.12 0.68 5.14
C LEU A 37 6.18 0.83 6.66
N THR A 38 5.06 1.24 7.27
CA THR A 38 4.91 1.46 8.71
C THR A 38 3.79 0.58 9.26
N THR A 39 3.65 0.48 10.58
CA THR A 39 2.51 -0.22 11.21
C THR A 39 1.21 0.60 11.19
N GLY A 40 1.31 1.89 10.84
CA GLY A 40 0.24 2.87 10.94
C GLY A 40 -0.15 3.28 12.36
N GLU A 41 0.50 2.76 13.41
CA GLU A 41 0.31 3.21 14.80
C GLU A 41 1.34 4.27 15.22
N PRO A 42 0.99 5.23 16.07
CA PRO A 42 -0.25 5.31 16.85
C PRO A 42 -1.46 5.85 16.06
N THR A 43 -2.68 5.41 16.39
CA THR A 43 -3.96 6.02 15.95
C THR A 43 -4.93 6.22 17.13
N PRO A 44 -5.95 7.10 17.02
CA PRO A 44 -6.83 7.41 18.16
C PRO A 44 -7.60 6.21 18.76
N HIS A 45 -7.94 5.21 17.93
CA HIS A 45 -8.74 4.04 18.34
C HIS A 45 -8.04 2.71 18.06
N GLY A 46 -6.82 2.75 17.55
CA GLY A 46 -6.03 1.57 17.24
C GLY A 46 -5.01 1.21 18.32
N SER A 47 -4.36 0.08 18.07
CA SER A 47 -3.18 -0.39 18.78
C SER A 47 -2.40 -1.27 17.81
N LEU A 48 -1.14 -1.62 18.12
CA LEU A 48 -0.35 -2.51 17.26
C LEU A 48 -1.05 -3.86 17.05
N GLU A 49 -1.67 -4.40 18.10
CA GLU A 49 -2.42 -5.66 18.05
C GLU A 49 -3.69 -5.51 17.21
N THR A 50 -4.47 -4.46 17.45
CA THR A 50 -5.70 -4.17 16.69
C THR A 50 -5.39 -4.03 15.20
N ARG A 51 -4.40 -3.20 14.86
CA ARG A 51 -4.02 -2.94 13.47
C ARG A 51 -3.49 -4.19 12.78
N ALA A 52 -2.75 -5.05 13.48
CA ALA A 52 -2.29 -6.32 12.94
C ALA A 52 -3.47 -7.27 12.65
N ALA A 53 -4.45 -7.36 13.55
CA ALA A 53 -5.66 -8.17 13.36
C ALA A 53 -6.52 -7.66 12.19
N GLU A 54 -6.74 -6.35 12.09
CA GLU A 54 -7.48 -5.72 10.98
C GLU A 54 -6.76 -5.94 9.64
N THR A 55 -5.44 -5.77 9.62
CA THR A 55 -4.59 -6.03 8.46
C THR A 55 -4.70 -7.48 7.99
N ALA A 56 -4.68 -8.44 8.91
CA ALA A 56 -4.85 -9.86 8.59
C ALA A 56 -6.26 -10.15 8.03
N ALA A 57 -7.29 -9.54 8.61
CA ALA A 57 -8.67 -9.66 8.12
C ALA A 57 -8.83 -9.08 6.70
N ALA A 58 -8.33 -7.86 6.46
CA ALA A 58 -8.34 -7.23 5.14
C ALA A 58 -7.58 -8.06 4.10
N SER A 59 -6.41 -8.59 4.47
CA SER A 59 -5.60 -9.46 3.60
C SER A 59 -6.35 -10.74 3.22
N LYS A 60 -7.04 -11.37 4.17
CA LYS A 60 -7.90 -12.54 3.92
C LYS A 60 -9.06 -12.18 2.99
N ILE A 61 -9.69 -11.03 3.20
CA ILE A 61 -10.79 -10.56 2.35
C ILE A 61 -10.28 -10.33 0.92
N LEU A 62 -9.15 -9.65 0.72
CA LEU A 62 -8.56 -9.47 -0.60
C LEU A 62 -8.08 -10.79 -1.23
N GLY A 63 -7.72 -11.78 -0.42
CA GLY A 63 -7.16 -13.05 -0.88
C GLY A 63 -5.70 -12.94 -1.31
N ILE A 64 -4.95 -12.00 -0.73
CA ILE A 64 -3.51 -11.86 -0.98
C ILE A 64 -2.72 -12.91 -0.18
N ALA A 65 -1.75 -13.55 -0.83
CA ALA A 65 -0.91 -14.56 -0.20
C ALA A 65 0.36 -13.98 0.43
N TRP A 66 0.76 -12.78 0.02
CA TRP A 66 1.98 -12.13 0.48
C TRP A 66 1.67 -10.72 1.00
N ARG A 67 1.90 -10.51 2.29
CA ARG A 67 1.91 -9.18 2.90
C ARG A 67 3.01 -9.11 3.95
N LYS A 68 3.76 -8.01 3.96
CA LYS A 68 4.79 -7.74 4.98
C LYS A 68 4.72 -6.30 5.45
N ASN A 69 5.33 -6.05 6.59
CA ASN A 69 5.59 -4.72 7.10
C ASN A 69 7.10 -4.45 7.10
N LEU A 70 7.53 -3.27 6.64
CA LEU A 70 8.94 -2.89 6.61
C LEU A 70 9.45 -2.38 7.96
N GLY A 71 8.55 -2.07 8.90
CA GLY A 71 8.88 -1.67 10.27
C GLY A 71 9.37 -0.22 10.40
N LEU A 72 9.10 0.64 9.42
CA LEU A 72 9.47 2.05 9.48
C LEU A 72 8.54 2.82 10.45
N PRO A 73 9.02 3.91 11.06
CA PRO A 73 8.24 4.68 12.02
C PRO A 73 7.11 5.45 11.33
N ASN A 74 5.89 5.24 11.82
CA ASN A 74 4.69 5.99 11.38
C ASN A 74 4.72 7.45 11.85
N ARG A 75 4.11 8.36 11.08
CA ARG A 75 4.09 9.83 11.28
C ARG A 75 5.46 10.50 11.23
N SER A 76 6.49 9.75 10.89
CA SER A 76 7.89 10.19 10.80
C SER A 76 8.61 9.41 9.72
N LEU A 77 7.87 9.00 8.68
CA LEU A 77 8.44 8.26 7.58
C LEU A 77 9.38 9.17 6.80
N GLU A 78 10.65 8.78 6.72
CA GLU A 78 11.67 9.50 5.98
C GLU A 78 12.34 8.60 4.94
N PRO A 79 12.69 9.13 3.75
CA PRO A 79 13.36 8.37 2.70
C PRO A 79 14.88 8.24 2.97
N THR A 80 15.25 7.74 4.15
CA THR A 80 16.65 7.57 4.58
C THR A 80 17.38 6.51 3.73
N LEU A 81 18.71 6.45 3.85
CA LEU A 81 19.49 5.43 3.16
C LEU A 81 19.18 4.03 3.72
N GLU A 82 18.95 3.90 5.02
CA GLU A 82 18.59 2.62 5.66
C GLU A 82 17.23 2.12 5.15
N ALA A 83 16.22 3.00 5.13
CA ALA A 83 14.89 2.68 4.61
C ALA A 83 14.96 2.29 3.12
N ARG A 84 15.75 3.03 2.33
CA ARG A 84 15.92 2.79 0.89
C ARG A 84 16.62 1.46 0.63
N ALA A 85 17.61 1.10 1.45
CA ALA A 85 18.28 -0.19 1.37
C ALA A 85 17.33 -1.33 1.74
N ALA A 86 16.55 -1.18 2.82
CA ALA A 86 15.57 -2.17 3.25
C ALA A 86 14.52 -2.43 2.16
N LEU A 87 13.92 -1.37 1.58
CA LEU A 87 12.94 -1.51 0.50
C LEU A 87 13.57 -2.10 -0.77
N ALA A 88 14.77 -1.67 -1.15
CA ALA A 88 15.47 -2.23 -2.31
C ALA A 88 15.77 -3.72 -2.13
N GLY A 89 16.08 -4.17 -0.91
CA GLY A 89 16.24 -5.57 -0.56
C GLY A 89 14.96 -6.38 -0.79
N VAL A 90 13.80 -5.87 -0.36
CA VAL A 90 12.51 -6.53 -0.63
C VAL A 90 12.25 -6.62 -2.13
N ILE A 91 12.50 -5.55 -2.88
CA ILE A 91 12.34 -5.54 -4.35
C ILE A 91 13.21 -6.62 -5.00
N ARG A 92 14.44 -6.85 -4.53
CA ARG A 92 15.32 -7.90 -5.06
C ARG A 92 14.89 -9.32 -4.71
N GLN A 93 14.43 -9.53 -3.49
CA GLN A 93 13.99 -10.84 -3.02
C GLN A 93 12.71 -11.28 -3.72
N GLU A 94 11.75 -10.36 -3.89
CA GLU A 94 10.43 -10.69 -4.42
C GLU A 94 10.33 -10.51 -5.94
N LYS A 95 11.29 -9.80 -6.55
CA LYS A 95 11.41 -9.54 -7.99
C LYS A 95 10.10 -9.10 -8.67
N PRO A 96 9.37 -8.10 -8.14
CA PRO A 96 8.10 -7.68 -8.71
C PRO A 96 8.27 -7.16 -10.14
N ARG A 97 7.38 -7.55 -11.05
CA ARG A 97 7.36 -7.00 -12.42
C ARG A 97 6.98 -5.53 -12.41
N TRP A 98 5.96 -5.15 -11.64
CA TRP A 98 5.49 -3.77 -11.48
C TRP A 98 5.42 -3.35 -10.02
N LEU A 99 5.71 -2.07 -9.76
CA LEU A 99 5.49 -1.44 -8.46
C LEU A 99 4.27 -0.53 -8.53
N PHE A 100 3.55 -0.45 -7.42
CA PHE A 100 2.58 0.60 -7.17
C PHE A 100 2.96 1.37 -5.92
N ALA A 101 2.94 2.69 -5.99
CA ALA A 101 3.21 3.60 -4.89
C ALA A 101 2.08 4.64 -4.76
N PRO A 102 1.95 5.35 -3.63
CA PRO A 102 1.03 6.48 -3.54
C PRO A 102 1.32 7.54 -4.62
N TYR A 103 0.31 8.37 -4.90
CA TYR A 103 0.50 9.54 -5.74
C TYR A 103 1.29 10.62 -5.00
N TRP A 104 2.24 11.24 -5.69
CA TRP A 104 3.19 12.20 -5.10
C TRP A 104 2.57 13.56 -4.77
N VAL A 105 1.27 13.76 -5.01
CA VAL A 105 0.55 14.96 -4.56
C VAL A 105 -0.57 14.55 -3.62
N ASP A 106 -0.28 14.67 -2.33
CA ASP A 106 -1.11 14.21 -1.23
C ASP A 106 -0.95 15.18 -0.03
N ALA A 107 -1.96 15.27 0.84
CA ALA A 107 -1.89 16.05 2.06
C ALA A 107 -1.04 15.39 3.15
N HIS A 108 -0.93 14.06 3.14
CA HIS A 108 -0.25 13.27 4.14
C HIS A 108 1.27 13.21 3.86
N PRO A 109 2.13 13.72 4.76
CA PRO A 109 3.58 13.73 4.54
C PRO A 109 4.18 12.35 4.31
N ASP A 110 3.72 11.32 5.04
CA ASP A 110 4.24 9.96 4.85
C ASP A 110 3.92 9.41 3.43
N HIS A 111 2.85 9.84 2.77
CA HIS A 111 2.57 9.41 1.38
C HIS A 111 3.61 9.99 0.41
N LEU A 112 4.00 11.26 0.65
CA LEU A 112 5.05 11.93 -0.12
C LEU A 112 6.41 11.25 0.11
N ALA A 113 6.75 10.99 1.37
CA ALA A 113 8.00 10.33 1.76
C ALA A 113 8.07 8.89 1.21
N ALA A 114 6.97 8.13 1.28
CA ALA A 114 6.87 6.79 0.72
C ALA A 114 7.13 6.78 -0.79
N THR A 115 6.54 7.73 -1.52
CA THR A 115 6.73 7.82 -2.98
C THR A 115 8.18 8.11 -3.34
N GLN A 116 8.81 9.07 -2.63
CA GLN A 116 10.24 9.36 -2.80
C GLN A 116 11.12 8.14 -2.48
N LEU A 117 10.78 7.41 -1.41
CA LEU A 117 11.47 6.19 -1.00
C LEU A 117 11.35 5.09 -2.05
N VAL A 118 10.15 4.85 -2.60
CA VAL A 118 9.92 3.82 -3.63
C VAL A 118 10.73 4.09 -4.89
N GLU A 119 10.71 5.32 -5.40
CA GLU A 119 11.48 5.70 -6.60
C GLU A 119 12.98 5.48 -6.39
N ALA A 120 13.50 5.94 -5.25
CA ALA A 120 14.91 5.79 -4.92
C ALA A 120 15.31 4.31 -4.72
N ALA A 121 14.46 3.52 -4.06
CA ALA A 121 14.68 2.08 -3.84
C ALA A 121 14.61 1.27 -5.14
N ARG A 122 13.68 1.61 -6.05
CA ARG A 122 13.59 1.00 -7.39
C ARG A 122 14.88 1.21 -8.19
N PHE A 123 15.48 2.40 -8.11
CA PHE A 123 16.78 2.66 -8.71
C PHE A 123 17.91 1.91 -8.00
N TRP A 124 17.88 1.82 -6.67
CA TRP A 124 18.94 1.15 -5.92
C TRP A 124 18.94 -0.37 -6.12
N ALA A 125 17.75 -0.96 -6.26
CA ALA A 125 17.57 -2.40 -6.44
C ALA A 125 18.31 -2.95 -7.67
N LYS A 126 18.55 -2.13 -8.71
CA LYS A 126 19.30 -2.55 -9.92
C LYS A 126 20.82 -2.39 -9.82
N LEU A 127 21.35 -1.73 -8.80
CA LEU A 127 22.80 -1.50 -8.71
C LEU A 127 23.55 -2.80 -8.39
N THR A 128 24.69 -3.04 -9.04
CA THR A 128 25.61 -4.12 -8.66
C THR A 128 26.58 -3.63 -7.57
N LYS A 129 27.32 -4.55 -6.94
CA LYS A 129 28.35 -4.24 -5.92
C LYS A 129 27.75 -3.53 -4.69
N THR A 130 26.68 -4.09 -4.14
CA THR A 130 26.03 -3.63 -2.92
C THR A 130 25.84 -4.81 -1.97
N ASP A 131 25.69 -4.53 -0.68
CA ASP A 131 25.37 -5.55 0.35
C ASP A 131 23.85 -5.80 0.48
N LEU A 132 23.06 -5.36 -0.51
CA LEU A 132 21.61 -5.56 -0.50
C LEU A 132 21.28 -7.04 -0.71
N PRO A 133 20.31 -7.60 0.03
CA PRO A 133 19.95 -9.01 -0.09
C PRO A 133 19.31 -9.31 -1.45
N GLY A 134 19.61 -10.48 -2.02
CA GLY A 134 19.09 -10.93 -3.30
C GLY A 134 19.82 -10.36 -4.52
N GLU A 135 19.51 -10.94 -5.68
CA GLU A 135 20.12 -10.52 -6.96
C GLU A 135 19.56 -9.16 -7.43
N PRO A 136 20.37 -8.34 -8.13
CA PRO A 136 19.91 -7.09 -8.71
C PRO A 136 18.63 -7.27 -9.54
N HIS A 137 17.66 -6.39 -9.32
CA HIS A 137 16.37 -6.43 -10.01
C HIS A 137 15.88 -5.01 -10.28
N HIS A 138 15.34 -4.79 -11.48
CA HIS A 138 14.72 -3.52 -11.85
C HIS A 138 13.28 -3.75 -12.28
N PRO A 139 12.29 -3.40 -11.44
CA PRO A 139 10.89 -3.44 -11.83
C PRO A 139 10.65 -2.63 -13.11
N GLN A 140 9.90 -3.21 -14.04
CA GLN A 140 9.72 -2.67 -15.39
C GLN A 140 8.97 -1.34 -15.38
N ARG A 141 8.01 -1.19 -14.46
CA ARG A 141 7.17 0.00 -14.33
C ARG A 141 6.90 0.32 -12.87
N ILE A 142 6.68 1.61 -12.62
CA ILE A 142 6.05 2.12 -11.42
C ILE A 142 4.75 2.81 -11.84
N TYR A 143 3.68 2.55 -11.08
CA TYR A 143 2.40 3.20 -11.21
C TYR A 143 2.08 3.90 -9.90
N ASN A 144 1.37 5.01 -9.96
CA ASN A 144 0.99 5.76 -8.77
C ASN A 144 -0.52 5.70 -8.60
N TYR A 145 -0.99 5.30 -7.42
CA TYR A 145 -2.40 5.23 -7.08
C TYR A 145 -2.81 6.38 -6.19
N TYR A 146 -4.04 6.85 -6.35
CA TYR A 146 -4.61 7.85 -5.48
C TYR A 146 -5.05 7.23 -4.16
N CYS A 147 -4.74 7.90 -3.05
CA CYS A 147 -5.30 7.59 -1.74
C CYS A 147 -6.36 8.66 -1.35
N VAL A 148 -6.66 8.79 -0.05
CA VAL A 148 -7.80 9.57 0.48
C VAL A 148 -7.56 11.08 0.65
N HIS A 149 -6.32 11.55 0.49
CA HIS A 149 -5.90 12.90 0.89
C HIS A 149 -5.48 13.79 -0.28
N LEU A 150 -6.17 13.66 -1.42
CA LEU A 150 -5.84 14.40 -2.63
C LEU A 150 -6.15 15.89 -2.48
N LYS A 151 -5.16 16.73 -2.81
CA LYS A 151 -5.28 18.20 -2.83
C LYS A 151 -5.69 18.75 -4.20
N MET A 152 -6.26 17.92 -5.07
CA MET A 152 -6.57 18.28 -6.46
C MET A 152 -7.78 17.51 -7.00
N ALA A 153 -8.36 18.03 -8.08
CA ALA A 153 -9.22 17.25 -8.95
C ALA A 153 -8.37 16.16 -9.64
N PRO A 154 -8.66 14.87 -9.43
CA PRO A 154 -7.86 13.80 -10.01
C PRO A 154 -7.91 13.82 -11.54
N GLN A 155 -6.75 13.72 -12.19
CA GLN A 155 -6.63 13.54 -13.64
C GLN A 155 -5.82 12.27 -13.92
N PRO A 156 -6.44 11.09 -13.75
CA PRO A 156 -5.72 9.83 -13.91
C PRO A 156 -5.29 9.62 -15.36
N ALA A 157 -4.10 9.06 -15.55
CA ALA A 157 -3.62 8.64 -16.88
C ALA A 157 -4.47 7.49 -17.47
N PHE A 158 -5.06 6.67 -16.59
CA PHE A 158 -6.02 5.62 -16.92
C PHE A 158 -6.82 5.26 -15.67
N VAL A 159 -7.96 4.62 -15.86
CA VAL A 159 -8.76 4.03 -14.78
C VAL A 159 -8.88 2.53 -15.00
N LEU A 160 -9.07 1.80 -13.90
CA LEU A 160 -9.39 0.37 -13.95
C LEU A 160 -10.85 0.22 -13.54
N ASP A 161 -11.61 -0.54 -14.32
CA ASP A 161 -12.95 -0.95 -13.93
C ASP A 161 -12.84 -1.93 -12.75
N ILE A 162 -13.52 -1.60 -11.66
CA ILE A 162 -13.58 -2.39 -10.43
C ILE A 162 -15.03 -2.70 -10.03
N SER A 163 -16.00 -2.52 -10.93
CA SER A 163 -17.43 -2.71 -10.64
C SER A 163 -17.69 -4.10 -10.04
N ASP A 164 -17.12 -5.16 -10.62
CA ASP A 164 -17.26 -6.54 -10.13
C ASP A 164 -16.50 -6.82 -8.81
N HIS A 165 -15.73 -5.86 -8.33
CA HIS A 165 -14.87 -6.00 -7.15
C HIS A 165 -15.23 -5.01 -6.04
N TRP A 166 -16.25 -4.17 -6.26
CA TRP A 166 -16.60 -3.07 -5.37
C TRP A 166 -16.96 -3.56 -3.97
N GLU A 167 -17.88 -4.52 -3.85
CA GLU A 167 -18.35 -5.02 -2.56
C GLU A 167 -17.20 -5.60 -1.72
N ARG A 168 -16.31 -6.34 -2.37
CA ARG A 168 -15.16 -6.97 -1.70
C ARG A 168 -14.05 -5.97 -1.36
N LYS A 169 -13.88 -4.90 -2.16
CA LYS A 169 -13.06 -3.74 -1.79
C LYS A 169 -13.61 -3.08 -0.52
N ILE A 170 -14.90 -2.77 -0.49
CA ILE A 170 -15.55 -2.14 0.66
C ILE A 170 -15.46 -3.03 1.90
N ALA A 171 -15.63 -4.35 1.76
CA ALA A 171 -15.44 -5.29 2.87
C ALA A 171 -14.00 -5.28 3.41
N ALA A 172 -12.98 -5.19 2.54
CA ALA A 172 -11.59 -5.11 2.95
C ALA A 172 -11.28 -3.81 3.70
N ILE A 173 -11.81 -2.67 3.22
CA ILE A 173 -11.70 -1.37 3.91
C ILE A 173 -12.41 -1.43 5.27
N SER A 174 -13.61 -1.99 5.30
CA SER A 174 -14.42 -2.13 6.52
C SER A 174 -13.78 -3.03 7.57
N ALA A 175 -12.77 -3.84 7.22
CA ALA A 175 -12.02 -4.63 8.19
C ALA A 175 -11.23 -3.74 9.17
N TYR A 176 -10.87 -2.51 8.78
CA TYR A 176 -10.18 -1.53 9.61
C TYR A 176 -11.18 -0.74 10.49
N GLN A 177 -11.85 -1.44 11.39
CA GLN A 177 -12.88 -0.91 12.27
C GLN A 177 -12.39 0.27 13.12
N SER A 178 -11.17 0.20 13.64
CA SER A 178 -10.54 1.25 14.44
C SER A 178 -10.31 2.54 13.64
N GLN A 179 -10.22 2.45 12.32
CA GLN A 179 -9.95 3.62 11.47
C GLN A 179 -11.21 4.25 10.89
N PHE A 180 -12.15 3.42 10.44
CA PHE A 180 -13.27 3.88 9.62
C PHE A 180 -14.64 3.78 10.30
N VAL A 181 -14.75 3.10 11.44
CA VAL A 181 -16.04 2.86 12.12
C VAL A 181 -16.02 3.42 13.54
N THR A 182 -15.04 3.02 14.35
CA THR A 182 -14.93 3.40 15.75
C THR A 182 -14.77 4.92 15.89
N GLY A 183 -15.55 5.53 16.78
CA GLY A 183 -15.49 6.98 17.03
C GLY A 183 -16.14 7.86 15.97
N ARG A 184 -16.82 7.27 14.95
CA ARG A 184 -17.50 8.00 13.88
C ARG A 184 -19.03 7.82 13.92
N PRO A 185 -19.81 8.77 13.37
CA PRO A 185 -21.25 8.61 13.19
C PRO A 185 -21.60 7.35 12.39
N GLN A 186 -22.60 6.61 12.86
CA GLN A 186 -23.10 5.38 12.23
C GLN A 186 -24.39 5.61 11.42
N GLU A 187 -24.92 6.83 11.45
CA GLU A 187 -26.07 7.23 10.65
C GLU A 187 -25.62 7.65 9.24
N PRO A 188 -26.35 7.27 8.19
CA PRO A 188 -26.00 7.66 6.83
C PRO A 188 -26.05 9.19 6.59
N PRO A 189 -25.15 9.75 5.76
CA PRO A 189 -24.02 9.06 5.11
C PRO A 189 -22.87 8.83 6.10
N THR A 190 -22.48 7.57 6.28
CA THR A 190 -21.29 7.16 7.02
C THR A 190 -20.03 7.48 6.22
N PHE A 191 -18.85 7.33 6.84
CA PHE A 191 -17.59 7.50 6.10
C PHE A 191 -17.48 6.53 4.91
N LEU A 192 -17.94 5.29 5.08
CA LEU A 192 -17.89 4.27 4.02
C LEU A 192 -18.86 4.59 2.87
N ASP A 193 -19.97 5.27 3.15
CA ASP A 193 -20.93 5.73 2.13
C ASP A 193 -20.38 6.86 1.25
N GLN A 194 -19.27 7.49 1.67
CA GLN A 194 -18.64 8.62 0.98
C GLN A 194 -17.40 8.21 0.17
N LEU A 195 -17.07 6.91 0.13
CA LEU A 195 -15.94 6.36 -0.62
C LEU A 195 -16.21 6.21 -2.12
#